data_AF-A0A3P6UD91-F1
#
_entry.id   AF-A0A3P6UD91-F1
#
_cell.length_a   1.000
_cell.length_b   1.000
_cell.length_c   1.000
_cell.angle_alpha   90.00
_cell.angle_beta   90.00
_cell.angle_gamma   90.00
#
_symmetry.space_group_name_H-M   'P 1'
#
loop_
_entity.id
_entity.type
_entity.pdbx_description
1 polymer ?
#
loop_
_entity_poly.entity_id
_entity_poly.type
_entity_poly.pdbx_seq_one_letter_code
_entity_poly.pdbx_strand_id
1 'polypeptide(L)'
;MFFPVLILCPFIFAIPTITSVKVTKRDTTTILQKKHDNLRENCSPRPGGGCTCIVKQGSGVETAENYDSYEQCMLDITVQTVHNKKNVNEEIKDRYGNYKEGCFPTPSGGCKCIERDAAGDEVVKKYNKTQCKIPQRIKRTANERPSQNVRDPVRERAQANYRAVINELNEKFKGLKEGCFPRPRGCLCVIGKDQDGRDITERRIKDRDCKCQPGEHGHGCPASGA
;
A
#
# COMPACT_ATOMS: atom_id res chain seq x y z
N MET A 1 90.82 -31.26 -48.59
CA MET A 1 89.59 -31.48 -47.80
C MET A 1 89.76 -30.63 -46.55
N PHE A 2 89.02 -29.57 -46.24
CA PHE A 2 87.59 -29.31 -46.35
C PHE A 2 87.31 -27.81 -46.62
N PHE A 3 86.21 -27.55 -47.31
CA PHE A 3 85.61 -26.24 -47.61
C PHE A 3 84.88 -25.63 -46.38
N PRO A 4 84.55 -24.32 -46.42
CA PRO A 4 84.14 -23.48 -45.29
C PRO A 4 82.61 -23.45 -45.10
N VAL A 5 82.13 -23.06 -43.91
CA VAL A 5 80.72 -22.70 -43.70
C VAL A 5 80.63 -21.41 -42.88
N LEU A 6 80.40 -20.31 -43.60
CA LEU A 6 79.87 -19.06 -43.08
C LEU A 6 78.40 -19.28 -42.69
N ILE A 7 78.11 -19.22 -41.39
CA ILE A 7 76.73 -19.24 -40.87
C ILE A 7 76.25 -17.79 -40.77
N LEU A 8 75.44 -17.39 -41.76
CA LEU A 8 74.54 -16.26 -41.68
C LEU A 8 73.30 -16.70 -40.88
N CYS A 9 73.09 -16.15 -39.68
CA CYS A 9 71.80 -16.23 -38.99
C CYS A 9 71.09 -14.87 -39.05
N PRO A 10 69.80 -14.84 -39.42
CA PRO A 10 69.07 -13.61 -39.69
C PRO A 10 68.63 -12.92 -38.39
N PHE A 11 68.79 -11.60 -38.35
CA PHE A 11 68.11 -10.71 -37.41
C PHE A 11 66.60 -10.84 -37.60
N ILE A 12 65.94 -11.55 -36.68
CA ILE A 12 64.48 -11.52 -36.57
C ILE A 12 64.12 -10.20 -35.87
N PHE A 13 63.80 -9.18 -36.67
CA PHE A 13 63.10 -7.99 -36.20
C PHE A 13 61.68 -8.39 -35.80
N ALA A 14 61.47 -8.65 -34.51
CA ALA A 14 60.13 -8.73 -33.94
C ALA A 14 59.56 -7.30 -33.88
N ILE A 15 58.66 -6.98 -34.80
CA ILE A 15 57.82 -5.78 -34.73
C ILE A 15 56.91 -5.94 -33.51
N PRO A 16 56.94 -5.06 -32.50
CA PRO A 16 55.94 -5.09 -31.44
C PRO A 16 54.62 -4.65 -32.05
N THR A 17 53.71 -5.61 -32.24
CA THR A 17 52.30 -5.34 -32.54
C THR A 17 51.75 -4.44 -31.45
N ILE A 18 51.36 -3.22 -31.82
CA ILE A 18 50.62 -2.29 -30.98
C ILE A 18 49.35 -3.03 -30.55
N THR A 19 49.33 -3.50 -29.30
CA THR A 19 48.10 -3.96 -28.67
C THR A 19 47.17 -2.76 -28.63
N SER A 20 46.17 -2.77 -29.51
CA SER A 20 45.03 -1.88 -29.45
C SER A 20 44.47 -1.96 -28.03
N VAL A 21 44.72 -0.92 -27.24
CA VAL A 21 44.02 -0.70 -25.99
C VAL A 21 42.55 -0.57 -26.39
N LYS A 22 41.80 -1.66 -26.24
CA LYS A 22 40.35 -1.61 -26.28
C LYS A 22 39.95 -0.65 -25.18
N VAL A 23 39.64 0.58 -25.56
CA VAL A 23 38.85 1.49 -24.74
C VAL A 23 37.56 0.73 -24.49
N THR A 24 37.45 0.11 -23.32
CA THR A 24 36.17 -0.30 -22.76
C THR A 24 35.37 0.99 -22.65
N LYS A 25 34.55 1.27 -23.68
CA LYS A 25 33.44 2.19 -23.56
C LYS A 25 32.62 1.65 -22.38
N ARG A 26 32.81 2.25 -21.20
CA ARG A 26 31.85 2.08 -20.11
C ARG A 26 30.52 2.50 -20.72
N ASP A 27 29.54 1.60 -20.72
CA ASP A 27 28.20 1.86 -21.21
C ASP A 27 27.69 3.16 -20.59
N THR A 28 27.83 4.26 -21.34
CA THR A 28 27.39 5.58 -20.91
C THR A 28 25.89 5.59 -20.72
N THR A 29 25.17 4.68 -21.39
CA THR A 29 23.74 4.41 -21.24
C THR A 29 23.37 3.96 -19.82
N THR A 30 24.11 3.04 -19.19
CA THR A 30 23.87 2.65 -17.79
C THR A 30 24.21 3.74 -16.79
N ILE A 31 25.24 4.54 -17.06
CA ILE A 31 25.60 5.70 -16.22
C ILE A 31 24.53 6.79 -16.35
N LEU A 32 24.00 7.01 -17.57
CA LEU A 32 22.92 7.96 -17.83
C LEU A 32 21.61 7.49 -17.19
N GLN A 33 21.22 6.21 -17.33
CA GLN A 33 20.03 5.65 -16.67
C GLN A 33 20.09 5.81 -15.14
N LYS A 34 21.22 5.43 -14.53
CA LYS A 34 21.40 5.55 -13.06
C LYS A 34 21.41 7.00 -12.58
N LYS A 35 21.78 7.96 -13.43
CA LYS A 35 21.66 9.39 -13.15
C LYS A 35 20.23 9.90 -13.33
N HIS A 36 19.50 9.42 -14.33
CA HIS A 36 18.12 9.83 -14.60
C HIS A 36 17.14 9.48 -13.47
N ASP A 37 17.36 8.41 -12.72
CA ASP A 37 16.44 8.01 -11.62
C ASP A 37 16.41 8.98 -10.43
N ASN A 38 17.43 9.84 -10.28
CA ASN A 38 17.56 10.74 -9.13
C ASN A 38 17.44 12.23 -9.50
N LEU A 39 17.18 12.55 -10.77
CA LEU A 39 16.95 13.94 -11.15
C LEU A 39 15.57 14.39 -10.68
N ARG A 40 15.48 15.66 -10.29
CA ARG A 40 14.22 16.27 -9.91
C ARG A 40 13.22 16.23 -11.08
N GLU A 41 11.94 16.06 -10.76
CA GLU A 41 10.87 16.08 -11.75
C GLU A 41 10.94 17.39 -12.55
N ASN A 42 10.96 17.29 -13.88
CA ASN A 42 11.15 18.38 -14.85
C ASN A 42 12.60 18.86 -15.10
N CYS A 43 13.61 18.14 -14.61
CA CYS A 43 15.02 18.44 -14.88
C CYS A 43 15.68 17.46 -15.87
N SER A 44 16.50 17.98 -16.78
CA SER A 44 17.26 17.21 -17.79
C SER A 44 18.76 17.51 -17.73
N PRO A 45 19.64 16.49 -17.86
CA PRO A 45 21.09 16.68 -17.75
C PRO A 45 21.68 17.38 -18.99
N ARG A 46 22.68 18.25 -18.79
CA ARG A 46 23.39 18.96 -19.87
C ARG A 46 24.74 18.31 -20.23
N PRO A 47 25.16 18.33 -21.51
CA PRO A 47 26.41 17.70 -21.97
C PRO A 47 27.72 18.38 -21.49
N GLY A 48 27.68 19.34 -20.56
CA GLY A 48 28.85 20.00 -19.96
C GLY A 48 28.88 19.98 -18.43
N GLY A 49 27.98 19.24 -17.78
CA GLY A 49 27.71 19.35 -16.34
C GLY A 49 26.45 20.18 -16.06
N GLY A 50 25.83 19.96 -14.91
CA GLY A 50 24.58 20.61 -14.52
C GLY A 50 23.30 20.02 -15.16
N CYS A 51 22.19 20.74 -15.04
CA CYS A 51 20.89 20.38 -15.60
C CYS A 51 20.06 21.62 -15.99
N THR A 52 19.05 21.39 -16.82
CA THR A 52 18.01 22.36 -17.15
C THR A 52 16.68 21.88 -16.57
N CYS A 53 16.03 22.70 -15.74
CA CYS A 53 14.76 22.39 -15.10
C CYS A 53 13.64 23.30 -15.59
N ILE A 54 12.46 22.74 -15.86
CA ILE A 54 11.26 23.52 -16.20
C ILE A 54 10.52 23.84 -14.90
N VAL A 55 10.44 25.12 -14.54
CA VAL A 55 9.81 25.60 -13.31
C VAL A 55 8.59 26.43 -13.64
N LYS A 56 7.47 26.19 -12.94
CA LYS A 56 6.23 26.98 -13.07
C LYS A 56 6.24 28.09 -12.04
N GLN A 57 6.29 29.35 -12.50
CA GLN A 57 6.15 30.49 -11.59
C GLN A 57 4.68 30.69 -11.22
N GLY A 58 4.41 31.42 -10.13
CA GLY A 58 3.05 31.66 -9.61
C GLY A 58 2.07 32.34 -10.58
N SER A 59 2.56 32.86 -11.72
CA SER A 59 1.79 33.41 -12.83
C SER A 59 1.37 32.37 -13.89
N GLY A 60 1.75 31.10 -13.73
CA GLY A 60 1.44 30.02 -14.68
C GLY A 60 2.38 29.94 -15.89
N VAL A 61 3.39 30.81 -15.98
CA VAL A 61 4.41 30.78 -17.05
C VAL A 61 5.48 29.74 -16.70
N GLU A 62 5.73 28.82 -17.65
CA GLU A 62 6.81 27.83 -17.57
C GLU A 62 8.13 28.47 -18.02
N THR A 63 9.12 28.50 -17.14
CA THR A 63 10.46 29.03 -17.44
C THR A 63 11.52 27.93 -17.26
N ALA A 64 12.47 27.87 -18.19
CA ALA A 64 13.60 26.94 -18.11
C ALA A 64 14.74 27.58 -17.31
N GLU A 65 15.07 27.02 -16.15
CA GLU A 65 16.21 27.41 -15.33
C GLU A 65 17.39 26.47 -15.56
N ASN A 66 18.60 27.03 -15.64
CA ASN A 66 19.83 26.27 -15.81
C ASN A 66 20.61 26.27 -14.49
N TYR A 67 20.97 25.07 -14.03
CA TYR A 67 21.80 24.87 -12.85
C TYR A 67 23.12 24.23 -13.28
N ASP A 68 24.25 24.80 -12.87
CA ASP A 68 25.57 24.28 -13.21
C ASP A 68 26.07 23.23 -12.20
N SER A 69 25.49 23.22 -10.98
CA SER A 69 25.80 22.22 -9.94
C SER A 69 24.92 20.98 -10.08
N TYR A 70 25.54 19.79 -10.01
CA TYR A 70 24.82 18.52 -10.04
C TYR A 70 23.93 18.33 -8.80
N GLU A 71 24.27 18.89 -7.65
CA GLU A 71 23.49 18.74 -6.41
C GLU A 71 22.12 19.41 -6.50
N GLN A 72 22.03 20.55 -7.22
CA GLN A 72 20.78 21.29 -7.44
C GLN A 72 19.82 20.56 -8.39
N CYS A 73 20.35 19.61 -9.15
CA CYS A 73 19.62 18.81 -10.12
C CYS A 73 19.02 17.53 -9.51
N MET A 74 19.50 17.15 -8.33
CA MET A 74 19.10 15.93 -7.67
C MET A 74 17.85 16.16 -6.83
N LEU A 75 17.04 15.12 -6.69
CA LEU A 75 15.97 15.09 -5.70
C LEU A 75 16.57 15.28 -4.30
N ASP A 76 15.84 16.00 -3.46
CA ASP A 76 16.15 16.05 -2.03
C ASP A 76 16.22 14.60 -1.48
N ILE A 77 17.20 14.34 -0.61
CA ILE A 77 17.38 13.08 0.10
C ILE A 77 16.07 12.63 0.75
N THR A 78 15.25 13.58 1.22
CA THR A 78 13.91 13.31 1.77
C THR A 78 12.98 12.67 0.74
N VAL A 79 12.92 13.23 -0.47
CA VAL A 79 12.09 12.72 -1.59
C VAL A 79 12.63 11.38 -2.10
N GLN A 80 13.95 11.25 -2.21
CA GLN A 80 14.60 9.99 -2.57
C GLN A 80 14.25 8.88 -1.56
N THR A 81 14.25 9.19 -0.27
CA THR A 81 13.88 8.25 0.80
C THR A 81 12.42 7.82 0.70
N VAL A 82 11.51 8.74 0.36
CA VAL A 82 10.09 8.43 0.13
C VAL A 82 9.93 7.48 -1.05
N HIS A 83 10.62 7.73 -2.18
CA HIS A 83 10.59 6.83 -3.34
C HIS A 83 11.19 5.46 -3.02
N ASN A 84 12.34 5.41 -2.36
CA ASN A 84 12.99 4.17 -1.96
C ASN A 84 12.08 3.35 -1.01
N LYS A 85 11.45 4.00 -0.03
CA LYS A 85 10.49 3.35 0.87
C LYS A 85 9.29 2.80 0.10
N LYS A 86 8.76 3.56 -0.87
CA LYS A 86 7.65 3.10 -1.71
C LYS A 86 8.04 1.86 -2.51
N ASN A 87 9.19 1.89 -3.19
CA ASN A 87 9.69 0.78 -3.99
C ASN A 87 9.94 -0.48 -3.13
N VAL A 88 10.57 -0.32 -1.96
CA VAL A 88 10.81 -1.45 -1.03
C VAL A 88 9.49 -2.02 -0.52
N ASN A 89 8.50 -1.19 -0.21
CA ASN A 89 7.18 -1.66 0.20
C ASN A 89 6.46 -2.42 -0.91
N GLU A 90 6.56 -1.98 -2.17
CA GLU A 90 6.00 -2.68 -3.32
C GLU A 90 6.71 -4.03 -3.55
N GLU A 91 8.04 -4.07 -3.43
CA GLU A 91 8.81 -5.32 -3.52
C GLU A 91 8.44 -6.32 -2.40
N ILE A 92 8.28 -5.84 -1.16
CA ILE A 92 7.84 -6.67 -0.03
C ILE A 92 6.44 -7.24 -0.30
N LYS A 93 5.51 -6.42 -0.82
CA LYS A 93 4.16 -6.88 -1.18
C LYS A 93 4.18 -7.92 -2.31
N ASP A 94 5.00 -7.73 -3.34
CA ASP A 94 5.12 -8.70 -4.43
C ASP A 94 5.72 -10.04 -3.95
N ARG A 95 6.81 -9.98 -3.19
CA ARG A 95 7.50 -11.18 -2.71
C ARG A 95 6.69 -11.92 -1.66
N TYR A 96 6.07 -11.21 -0.72
CA TYR A 96 5.54 -11.77 0.53
C TYR A 96 4.06 -11.50 0.79
N GLY A 97 3.39 -10.64 0.01
CA GLY A 97 2.00 -10.25 0.27
C GLY A 97 0.98 -11.38 0.19
N ASN A 98 1.32 -12.49 -0.46
CA ASN A 98 0.45 -13.67 -0.59
C ASN A 98 0.84 -14.82 0.36
N TYR A 99 1.63 -14.59 1.41
CA TYR A 99 2.02 -15.66 2.33
C TYR A 99 0.81 -16.15 3.13
N LYS A 100 0.79 -17.46 3.43
CA LYS A 100 -0.21 -18.07 4.31
C LYS A 100 -0.13 -17.46 5.71
N GLU A 101 -1.26 -17.44 6.42
CA GLU A 101 -1.32 -16.97 7.80
C GLU A 101 -0.38 -17.81 8.70
N GLY A 102 0.31 -17.16 9.62
CA GLY A 102 1.31 -17.81 10.48
C GLY A 102 2.63 -18.16 9.77
N CYS A 103 2.81 -17.82 8.48
CA CYS A 103 4.03 -18.11 7.72
C CYS A 103 4.95 -16.91 7.56
N PHE A 104 6.20 -17.07 7.96
CA PHE A 104 7.25 -16.05 7.92
C PHE A 104 8.36 -16.42 6.91
N PRO A 105 8.81 -15.48 6.06
CA PRO A 105 9.87 -15.75 5.10
C PRO A 105 11.22 -16.01 5.78
N THR A 106 12.05 -16.86 5.16
CA THR A 106 13.41 -17.15 5.64
C THR A 106 14.48 -16.67 4.68
N PRO A 107 15.65 -16.21 5.17
CA PRO A 107 16.74 -15.71 4.32
C PRO A 107 17.33 -16.78 3.40
N SER A 108 17.29 -18.06 3.82
CA SER A 108 17.72 -19.21 3.01
C SER A 108 16.79 -19.56 1.84
N GLY A 109 15.70 -18.82 1.66
CA GLY A 109 14.60 -19.19 0.76
C GLY A 109 13.60 -20.15 1.45
N GLY A 110 12.31 -19.96 1.14
CA GLY A 110 11.20 -20.66 1.79
C GLY A 110 10.58 -19.85 2.93
N CYS A 111 9.76 -20.52 3.76
CA CYS A 111 9.08 -19.93 4.90
C CYS A 111 8.96 -20.91 6.07
N LYS A 112 8.78 -20.37 7.28
CA LYS A 112 8.41 -21.10 8.48
C LYS A 112 6.98 -20.75 8.85
N CYS A 113 6.12 -21.75 8.95
CA CYS A 113 4.72 -21.59 9.30
C CYS A 113 4.43 -22.17 10.67
N ILE A 114 3.68 -21.42 11.48
CA ILE A 114 3.11 -21.90 12.74
C ILE A 114 1.74 -22.49 12.41
N GLU A 115 1.62 -23.81 12.54
CA GLU A 115 0.37 -24.54 12.32
C GLU A 115 -0.04 -25.26 13.60
N ARG A 116 -1.32 -25.61 13.73
CA ARG A 116 -1.77 -26.48 14.83
C ARG A 116 -1.80 -27.93 14.37
N ASP A 117 -1.31 -28.83 15.20
CA ASP A 117 -1.38 -30.27 14.92
C ASP A 117 -2.77 -30.86 15.26
N ALA A 118 -2.90 -32.18 15.14
CA ALA A 118 -4.15 -32.89 15.43
C ALA A 118 -4.55 -32.87 16.92
N ALA A 119 -3.60 -32.62 17.82
CA ALA A 119 -3.83 -32.46 19.25
C ALA A 119 -4.15 -31.00 19.65
N GLY A 120 -3.91 -30.05 18.74
CA GLY A 120 -4.15 -28.62 18.92
C GLY A 120 -2.89 -27.83 19.32
N ASP A 121 -1.73 -28.48 19.37
CA ASP A 121 -0.46 -27.87 19.75
C ASP A 121 0.15 -27.10 18.57
N GLU A 122 0.81 -25.97 18.87
CA GLU A 122 1.44 -25.12 17.87
C GLU A 122 2.79 -25.70 17.43
N VAL A 123 2.88 -26.13 16.17
CA VAL A 123 4.05 -26.72 15.56
C VAL A 123 4.61 -25.82 14.45
N VAL A 124 5.92 -25.63 14.45
CA VAL A 124 6.62 -24.84 13.43
C VAL A 124 7.09 -25.75 12.31
N LYS A 125 6.52 -25.59 11.11
CA LYS A 125 6.93 -26.35 9.91
C LYS A 125 7.67 -25.45 8.92
N LYS A 126 8.71 -26.01 8.29
CA LYS A 126 9.47 -25.33 7.25
C LYS A 126 8.98 -25.77 5.88
N TYR A 127 8.73 -24.80 5.01
CA TYR A 127 8.19 -25.00 3.67
C TYR A 127 9.04 -24.32 2.60
N ASN A 128 8.98 -24.86 1.39
CA ASN A 128 9.64 -24.30 0.21
C ASN A 128 8.85 -23.11 -0.37
N LYS A 129 9.50 -22.28 -1.19
CA LYS A 129 8.96 -21.00 -1.71
C LYS A 129 7.55 -21.09 -2.33
N THR A 130 7.22 -22.20 -2.99
CA THR A 130 5.92 -22.42 -3.64
C THR A 130 4.80 -22.77 -2.65
N GLN A 131 5.14 -23.36 -1.51
CA GLN A 131 4.19 -23.82 -0.48
C GLN A 131 3.85 -22.72 0.53
N CYS A 132 4.61 -21.63 0.53
CA CYS A 132 4.44 -20.47 1.40
C CYS A 132 3.29 -19.57 1.01
N LYS A 133 2.95 -19.54 -0.28
CA LYS A 133 1.92 -18.67 -0.79
C LYS A 133 0.55 -19.35 -0.68
N ILE A 134 -0.47 -18.55 -0.34
CA ILE A 134 -1.86 -18.96 -0.52
C ILE A 134 -2.04 -19.14 -2.03
N PRO A 135 -2.54 -20.29 -2.51
CA PRO A 135 -2.90 -20.41 -3.91
C PRO A 135 -3.87 -19.28 -4.21
N GLN A 136 -3.53 -18.41 -5.16
CA GLN A 136 -4.45 -17.36 -5.56
C GLN A 136 -5.71 -18.07 -6.03
N ARG A 137 -6.74 -18.06 -5.18
CA ARG A 137 -8.08 -18.47 -5.60
C ARG A 137 -8.37 -17.57 -6.77
N ILE A 138 -8.37 -18.16 -7.97
CA ILE A 138 -9.00 -17.59 -9.15
C ILE A 138 -10.31 -17.00 -8.60
N LYS A 139 -10.49 -15.68 -8.78
CA LYS A 139 -11.75 -14.99 -8.48
C LYS A 139 -12.85 -15.97 -8.82
N ARG A 140 -13.57 -16.49 -7.80
CA ARG A 140 -14.62 -17.48 -8.02
C ARG A 140 -15.47 -16.94 -9.15
N THR A 141 -15.39 -17.57 -10.32
CA THR A 141 -16.38 -17.34 -11.36
C THR A 141 -17.71 -17.66 -10.70
N ALA A 142 -18.77 -16.94 -11.05
CA ALA A 142 -20.07 -16.98 -10.38
C ALA A 142 -20.68 -18.40 -10.20
N ASN A 143 -20.09 -19.43 -10.82
CA ASN A 143 -20.39 -20.85 -10.68
C ASN A 143 -19.88 -21.54 -9.41
N GLU A 144 -19.02 -20.90 -8.60
CA GLU A 144 -18.59 -21.43 -7.30
C GLU A 144 -19.22 -20.67 -6.13
N ARG A 145 -20.44 -20.16 -6.33
CA ARG A 145 -21.32 -19.88 -5.19
C ARG A 145 -21.58 -21.22 -4.50
N PRO A 146 -21.26 -21.40 -3.21
CA PRO A 146 -21.83 -22.49 -2.44
C PRO A 146 -23.33 -22.44 -2.71
N SER A 147 -23.94 -23.56 -3.10
CA SER A 147 -25.38 -23.67 -3.29
C SER A 147 -26.05 -22.89 -2.16
N GLN A 148 -26.96 -21.97 -2.48
CA GLN A 148 -27.69 -21.17 -1.48
C GLN A 148 -28.44 -22.07 -0.48
N ASN A 149 -28.48 -23.39 -0.71
CA ASN A 149 -29.06 -24.43 0.12
C ASN A 149 -28.08 -25.18 1.04
N VAL A 150 -26.79 -24.83 1.14
CA VAL A 150 -25.94 -25.39 2.22
C VAL A 150 -26.21 -24.60 3.51
N ARG A 151 -27.09 -25.16 4.33
CA ARG A 151 -27.47 -24.63 5.64
C ARG A 151 -26.28 -24.77 6.60
N ASP A 152 -25.50 -23.71 6.73
CA ASP A 152 -24.44 -23.60 7.72
C ASP A 152 -25.06 -23.18 9.07
N PRO A 153 -25.06 -24.05 10.09
CA PRO A 153 -25.69 -23.77 11.38
C PRO A 153 -25.05 -22.56 12.10
N VAL A 154 -23.77 -22.28 11.86
CA VAL A 154 -23.07 -21.12 12.44
C VAL A 154 -23.57 -19.85 11.79
N ARG A 155 -23.73 -19.85 10.47
CA ARG A 155 -24.26 -18.71 9.72
C ARG A 155 -25.71 -18.41 10.08
N GLU A 156 -26.55 -19.42 10.22
CA GLU A 156 -27.96 -19.25 10.61
C GLU A 156 -28.08 -18.68 12.03
N ARG A 157 -27.28 -19.20 12.98
CA ARG A 157 -27.22 -18.67 14.34
C ARG A 157 -26.72 -17.23 14.38
N ALA A 158 -25.70 -16.89 13.59
CA ALA A 158 -25.20 -15.51 13.50
C ALA A 158 -26.26 -14.55 12.93
N GLN A 159 -27.00 -14.98 11.90
CA GLN A 159 -28.08 -14.20 11.32
C GLN A 159 -29.26 -14.03 12.30
N ALA A 160 -29.60 -15.07 13.06
CA ALA A 160 -30.64 -14.99 14.09
C ALA A 160 -30.24 -14.02 15.21
N ASN A 161 -28.99 -14.11 15.70
CA ASN A 161 -28.46 -13.18 16.70
C ASN A 161 -28.47 -11.73 16.19
N TYR A 162 -28.02 -11.51 14.96
CA TYR A 162 -28.06 -10.19 14.34
C TYR A 162 -29.48 -9.64 14.27
N ARG A 163 -30.44 -10.46 13.81
CA ARG A 163 -31.87 -10.08 13.79
C ARG A 163 -32.41 -9.75 15.17
N ALA A 164 -32.02 -10.50 16.21
CA ALA A 164 -32.43 -10.23 17.58
C ALA A 164 -31.93 -8.86 18.06
N VAL A 165 -30.66 -8.52 17.80
CA VAL A 165 -30.09 -7.21 18.14
C VAL A 165 -30.80 -6.08 17.39
N ILE A 166 -31.09 -6.25 16.10
CA ILE A 166 -31.83 -5.26 15.32
C ILE A 166 -33.24 -5.05 15.89
N ASN A 167 -33.94 -6.12 16.26
CA ASN A 167 -35.25 -6.02 16.89
C ASN A 167 -35.18 -5.29 18.23
N GLU A 168 -34.18 -5.62 19.06
CA GLU A 168 -33.96 -4.93 20.34
C GLU A 168 -33.69 -3.43 20.14
N LEU A 169 -32.87 -3.07 19.16
CA LEU A 169 -32.62 -1.68 18.80
C LEU A 169 -33.90 -1.00 18.33
N ASN A 170 -34.65 -1.60 17.40
CA ASN A 170 -35.90 -1.03 16.91
C ASN A 170 -36.90 -0.77 18.04
N GLU A 171 -37.04 -1.68 19.01
CA GLU A 171 -37.89 -1.48 20.18
C GLU A 171 -37.37 -0.34 21.09
N LYS A 172 -36.06 -0.23 21.29
CA LYS A 172 -35.45 0.86 22.09
C LYS A 172 -35.59 2.24 21.46
N PHE A 173 -35.60 2.31 20.13
CA PHE A 173 -35.76 3.55 19.37
C PHE A 173 -37.21 3.86 19.00
N LYS A 174 -38.15 2.97 19.30
CA LYS A 174 -39.56 3.13 18.94
C LYS A 174 -40.19 4.36 19.60
N GLY A 175 -40.74 5.24 18.75
CA GLY A 175 -41.41 6.48 19.16
C GLY A 175 -40.48 7.53 19.77
N LEU A 176 -39.16 7.35 19.71
CA LEU A 176 -38.19 8.32 20.21
C LEU A 176 -38.09 9.51 19.24
N LYS A 177 -37.97 10.72 19.78
CA LYS A 177 -37.79 11.94 18.97
C LYS A 177 -36.49 11.85 18.16
N GLU A 178 -36.48 12.45 16.97
CA GLU A 178 -35.29 12.55 16.14
C GLU A 178 -34.17 13.26 16.90
N GLY A 179 -32.95 12.71 16.83
CA GLY A 179 -31.81 13.22 17.60
C GLY A 179 -31.81 12.86 19.09
N CYS A 180 -32.77 12.08 19.56
CA CYS A 180 -32.76 11.50 20.91
C CYS A 180 -32.24 10.05 20.91
N PHE A 181 -31.49 9.69 21.95
CA PHE A 181 -30.86 8.39 22.13
C PHE A 181 -31.30 7.75 23.45
N PRO A 182 -31.73 6.46 23.43
CA PRO A 182 -32.27 5.80 24.61
C PRO A 182 -31.17 5.54 25.64
N ARG A 183 -31.47 5.79 26.92
CA ARG A 183 -30.59 5.51 28.06
C ARG A 183 -31.31 4.67 29.12
N PRO A 184 -30.58 4.02 30.04
CA PRO A 184 -31.19 3.30 31.17
C PRO A 184 -32.10 4.16 32.06
N ARG A 185 -31.88 5.49 32.08
CA ARG A 185 -32.76 6.47 32.73
C ARG A 185 -32.97 7.64 31.77
N GLY A 186 -34.15 7.68 31.14
CA GLY A 186 -34.54 8.70 30.18
C GLY A 186 -33.78 8.62 28.84
N CYS A 187 -33.45 9.77 28.26
CA CYS A 187 -32.77 9.86 26.97
C CYS A 187 -31.79 11.04 26.91
N LEU A 188 -30.92 10.99 25.91
CA LEU A 188 -30.02 12.08 25.54
C LEU A 188 -30.47 12.66 24.19
N CYS A 189 -30.86 13.92 24.14
CA CYS A 189 -31.34 14.57 22.93
C CYS A 189 -30.39 15.67 22.46
N VAL A 190 -30.10 15.71 21.17
CA VAL A 190 -29.40 16.84 20.53
C VAL A 190 -30.41 17.96 20.32
N ILE A 191 -30.19 19.12 20.93
CA ILE A 191 -31.09 20.29 20.79
C ILE A 191 -30.63 21.22 19.66
N GLY A 192 -29.33 21.27 19.42
CA GLY A 192 -28.75 22.18 18.43
C GLY A 192 -27.25 21.96 18.28
N LYS A 193 -26.61 22.87 17.56
CA LYS A 193 -25.15 22.91 17.39
C LYS A 193 -24.61 24.23 17.92
N ASP A 194 -23.44 24.20 18.56
CA ASP A 194 -22.70 25.39 18.97
C ASP A 194 -22.14 26.17 17.76
N GLN A 195 -21.57 27.36 18.01
CA GLN A 195 -20.91 28.17 16.98
C GLN A 195 -19.75 27.43 16.29
N ASP A 196 -19.14 26.46 16.98
CA ASP A 196 -18.09 25.58 16.46
C ASP A 196 -18.63 24.32 15.74
N GLY A 197 -19.96 24.20 15.59
CA GLY A 197 -20.61 23.05 14.94
C GLY A 197 -20.70 21.77 15.79
N ARG A 198 -20.31 21.82 17.07
CA ARG A 198 -20.43 20.71 18.03
C ARG A 198 -21.88 20.53 18.48
N ASP A 199 -22.31 19.29 18.67
CA ASP A 199 -23.68 18.98 19.09
C ASP A 199 -23.91 19.33 20.57
N ILE A 200 -24.93 20.14 20.83
CA ILE A 200 -25.40 20.48 22.18
C ILE A 200 -26.42 19.43 22.60
N THR A 201 -26.05 18.61 23.58
CA THR A 201 -26.90 17.53 24.09
C THR A 201 -27.52 17.86 25.44
N GLU A 202 -28.81 17.56 25.61
CA GLU A 202 -29.52 17.65 26.89
C GLU A 202 -30.03 16.28 27.32
N ARG A 203 -29.92 15.99 28.62
CA ARG A 203 -30.45 14.78 29.22
C ARG A 203 -31.86 15.02 29.73
N ARG A 204 -32.81 14.21 29.25
CA ARG A 204 -34.19 14.20 29.72
C ARG A 204 -34.43 12.95 30.55
N ILE A 205 -35.05 13.08 31.72
CA ILE A 205 -35.22 11.98 32.67
C ILE A 205 -36.54 11.23 32.45
N LYS A 206 -37.59 11.92 31.97
CA LYS A 206 -38.91 11.33 31.77
C LYS A 206 -39.07 10.83 30.34
N ASP A 207 -39.65 9.64 30.19
CA ASP A 207 -39.87 9.01 28.89
C ASP A 207 -40.79 9.82 27.97
N ARG A 208 -41.72 10.59 28.53
CA ARG A 208 -42.61 11.50 27.77
C ARG A 208 -41.86 12.62 27.06
N ASP A 209 -40.73 13.06 27.62
CA ASP A 209 -39.93 14.15 27.03
C ASP A 209 -39.01 13.61 25.91
N CYS A 210 -38.83 12.29 25.88
CA CYS A 210 -38.02 11.55 24.92
C CYS A 210 -38.81 11.04 23.72
N LYS A 211 -40.12 10.81 23.88
CA LYS A 211 -41.00 10.23 22.86
C LYS A 211 -41.98 11.24 22.29
N CYS A 212 -42.39 11.03 21.05
CA CYS A 212 -43.47 11.80 20.43
C CYS A 212 -44.82 11.36 20.99
N GLN A 213 -45.71 12.31 21.29
CA GLN A 213 -47.09 11.96 21.64
C GLN A 213 -47.92 11.67 20.38
N PRO A 214 -48.98 10.84 20.47
CA PRO A 214 -49.84 10.57 19.33
C PRO A 214 -50.48 11.87 18.81
N GLY A 215 -50.17 12.23 17.56
CA GLY A 215 -50.66 13.45 16.90
C GLY A 215 -49.78 14.69 17.06
N GLU A 216 -48.67 14.62 17.81
CA GLU A 216 -47.69 15.72 17.87
C GLU A 216 -46.86 15.77 16.58
N HIS A 217 -47.01 16.87 15.84
CA HIS A 217 -46.21 17.20 14.67
C HIS A 217 -45.39 18.46 15.01
N GLY A 218 -44.09 18.33 15.22
CA GLY A 218 -43.25 19.42 15.73
C GLY A 218 -41.76 19.08 15.80
N HIS A 219 -40.95 19.98 16.39
CA HIS A 219 -39.48 19.89 16.44
C HIS A 219 -38.99 18.51 16.93
N GLY A 220 -38.56 17.66 16.00
CA GLY A 220 -38.04 16.32 16.26
C GLY A 220 -39.06 15.17 16.23
N CYS A 221 -40.30 15.38 15.79
CA CYS A 221 -41.27 14.31 15.55
C CYS A 221 -41.59 14.22 14.05
N PRO A 222 -41.30 13.07 13.40
CA PRO A 222 -41.53 12.92 11.96
C PRO A 222 -43.03 12.96 11.63
N ALA A 223 -43.36 13.42 10.43
CA ALA A 223 -44.73 13.56 9.93
C ALA A 223 -45.53 12.24 9.86
N SER A 224 -44.85 11.09 10.02
CA SER A 224 -45.43 9.76 10.00
C SER A 224 -46.05 9.32 11.33
N GLY A 225 -45.93 10.14 12.39
CA GLY A 225 -46.45 9.78 13.73
C GLY A 225 -45.63 8.69 14.42
N ALA A 226 -45.98 8.42 15.68
CA ALA A 226 -45.32 7.44 16.55
C ALA A 226 -45.58 5.98 16.15
#